data_AF-A0A537EM53-F1
#
_entry.id   AF-A0A537EM53-F1
#
_cell.length_a   1.000
_cell.length_b   1.000
_cell.length_c   1.000
_cell.angle_alpha   90.00
_cell.angle_beta   90.00
_cell.angle_gamma   90.00
#
_symmetry.space_group_name_H-M   'P 1'
#
loop_
_entity.id
_entity.type
_entity.pdbx_description
1 polymer ?
#
loop_
_entity_poly.entity_id
_entity_poly.type
_entity_poly.pdbx_seq_one_letter_code
_entity_poly.pdbx_strand_id
1 'polypeptide(L)' 'MDRSHSIVVWLDQVGKNDIQLVGGKCANLGELTAKGISVPPGFAVT' A
#
# COMPACT_ATOMS: atom_id res chain seq x y z
N MET A 1 8.19 8.30 -11.15
CA MET A 1 7.41 7.26 -11.85
C MET A 1 5.96 7.48 -11.51
N ASP A 2 5.12 7.66 -12.52
CA ASP A 2 3.67 7.73 -12.35
C ASP A 2 3.16 6.34 -11.93
N ARG A 3 2.58 6.23 -10.72
CA ARG A 3 2.07 4.95 -10.17
C ARG A 3 0.70 4.57 -10.75
N SER A 4 0.07 5.47 -11.50
CA SER A 4 -1.29 5.31 -12.02
C SER A 4 -1.44 4.19 -13.06
N HIS A 5 -0.33 3.62 -13.55
CA HIS A 5 -0.30 2.54 -14.54
C HIS A 5 0.25 1.22 -13.99
N SER A 6 0.53 1.12 -12.68
CA SER A 6 1.11 -0.07 -12.06
C SER A 6 0.03 -1.02 -11.59
N ILE A 7 -0.16 -2.17 -12.25
CA ILE A 7 -1.14 -3.20 -11.86
C ILE A 7 -0.87 -3.75 -10.44
N VAL A 8 0.38 -3.69 -9.96
CA VAL A 8 0.81 -4.24 -8.67
C VAL A 8 1.59 -3.20 -7.87
N VAL A 9 1.24 -3.02 -6.61
CA VAL A 9 1.93 -2.12 -5.67
C VAL A 9 2.20 -2.83 -4.34
N TRP A 10 3.42 -2.78 -3.84
CA TRP A 10 3.81 -3.44 -2.59
C TRP A 10 3.27 -2.72 -1.35
N LEU A 11 2.80 -3.47 -0.34
CA LEU A 11 2.17 -2.91 0.86
C LEU A 11 3.13 -2.04 1.69
N ASP A 12 4.43 -2.30 1.64
CA ASP A 12 5.47 -1.51 2.32
C ASP A 12 5.78 -0.17 1.62
N GLN A 13 5.15 0.10 0.47
CA GLN A 13 5.35 1.31 -0.34
C GLN A 13 4.14 2.25 -0.38
N VAL A 14 3.07 1.92 0.36
CA VAL A 14 1.81 2.67 0.40
C VAL A 14 1.47 3.15 1.80
N GLY A 15 0.66 4.21 1.87
CA GLY A 15 0.11 4.70 3.13
C GLY A 15 -1.21 5.43 2.93
N LYS A 16 -1.61 6.23 3.91
CA LYS A 16 -2.90 6.97 3.89
C LYS A 16 -3.11 7.87 2.67
N ASN A 17 -2.04 8.30 2.01
CA ASN A 17 -2.10 9.15 0.82
C ASN A 17 -2.45 8.36 -0.46
N ASP A 18 -2.33 7.03 -0.43
CA ASP A 18 -2.56 6.14 -1.58
C ASP A 18 -3.96 5.49 -1.55
N ILE A 19 -4.89 5.98 -0.72
CA ILE A 19 -6.25 5.40 -0.61
C ILE A 19 -6.97 5.38 -1.96
N GLN A 20 -6.77 6.41 -2.81
CA GLN A 20 -7.38 6.46 -4.15
C GLN A 20 -6.77 5.43 -5.12
N LEU A 21 -5.57 4.92 -4.83
CA LEU A 21 -4.87 3.95 -5.65
C LEU A 21 -5.12 2.50 -5.18
N VAL A 22 -5.02 2.24 -3.87
CA VAL A 22 -5.05 0.87 -3.31
C VAL A 22 -6.25 0.58 -2.40
N GLY A 23 -7.12 1.57 -2.19
CA GLY A 23 -8.21 1.50 -1.22
C GLY A 23 -7.77 1.60 0.24
N GLY A 24 -8.74 1.81 1.14
CA GLY A 24 -8.47 2.08 2.56
C GLY A 24 -7.80 0.92 3.32
N LYS A 25 -8.07 -0.34 2.94
CA LYS A 25 -7.48 -1.51 3.62
C LYS A 25 -5.99 -1.64 3.37
N CYS A 26 -5.58 -1.62 2.10
CA CYS A 26 -4.17 -1.74 1.71
C CYS A 26 -3.37 -0.52 2.20
N ALA A 27 -3.94 0.68 2.11
CA ALA A 27 -3.35 1.89 2.67
C ALA A 27 -3.12 1.76 4.19
N ASN A 28 -4.08 1.21 4.94
CA ASN A 28 -3.93 1.00 6.38
C ASN A 28 -2.89 -0.08 6.73
N LEU A 29 -2.78 -1.16 5.96
CA LEU A 29 -1.73 -2.17 6.14
C LEU A 29 -0.33 -1.58 5.89
N GLY A 30 -0.20 -0.70 4.91
CA GLY A 30 1.04 0.04 4.68
C GLY A 30 1.40 0.97 5.84
N GLU A 31 0.42 1.67 6.42
CA GLU A 31 0.64 2.49 7.63
C GLU A 31 1.11 1.65 8.84
N LEU A 32 0.58 0.43 9.02
CA LEU A 32 1.05 -0.48 10.07
C LEU A 32 2.52 -0.88 9.83
N THR A 33 2.86 -1.21 8.58
CA THR A 33 4.23 -1.55 8.18
C THR A 33 5.18 -0.38 8.43
N ALA A 34 4.81 0.83 8.02
CA ALA A 34 5.60 2.06 8.23
C ALA A 34 5.80 2.40 9.71
N LYS A 35 4.87 2.00 10.59
CA LYS A 35 4.97 2.14 12.05
C LYS A 35 5.79 1.03 12.72
N GLY A 36 6.39 0.13 11.94
CA GLY A 36 7.20 -0.98 12.46
C GLY A 36 6.38 -2.14 13.02
N ILE A 37 5.07 -2.17 12.77
CA ILE A 37 4.23 -3.32 13.12
C ILE A 37 4.47 -4.42 12.09
N SER A 38 4.68 -5.64 12.56
CA SER A 38 4.88 -6.80 11.68
C SER A 38 3.61 -7.09 10.90
N VAL A 39 3.62 -6.74 9.61
CA VAL A 39 2.59 -7.09 8.64
C VAL A 39 3.19 -8.14 7.70
N PRO A 40 2.50 -9.25 7.42
CA PRO A 40 2.96 -10.22 6.44
C PRO A 40 3.22 -9.55 5.07
N PRO A 41 4.29 -9.93 4.34
CA PRO A 41 4.56 -9.40 3.02
C PRO A 41 3.36 -9.59 2.07
N GLY A 42 3.08 -8.59 1.24
CA GLY A 42 1.97 -8.63 0.29
C GLY A 42 1.92 -7.42 -0.64
N PHE A 43 0.97 -7.44 -1.57
CA PHE A 43 0.77 -6.39 -2.57
C PHE A 43 -0.73 -6.14 -2.82
N ALA A 44 -1.04 -4.95 -3.34
CA ALA A 44 -2.35 -4.57 -3.83
C ALA A 44 -2.38 -4.64 -5.37
N VAL A 45 -3.55 -4.99 -5.90
CA VAL A 45 -3.88 -4.87 -7.34
C VAL A 45 -4.76 -3.63 -7.50
N THR A 46 -4.37 -2.74 -8.41
CA THR A 46 -5.00 -1.41 -8.61
C THR A 46 -5.87 -1.36 -9.86
#